data_AF-A0A8S1K512-F1
#
_entry.id   AF-A0A8S1K512-F1
#
_cell.length_a   1.000
_cell.length_b   1.000
_cell.length_c   1.000
_cell.angle_alpha   90.00
_cell.angle_beta   90.00
_cell.angle_gamma   90.00
#
_symmetry.space_group_name_H-M   'P 1'
#
loop_
_entity.id
_entity.type
_entity.pdbx_description
1 polymer ?
#
loop_
_entity_poly.entity_id
_entity_poly.type
_entity_poly.pdbx_seq_one_letter_code
_entity_poly.pdbx_strand_id
1 'polypeptide(L)'
;MDQMNSKDLLNKINVQLKSAVTVYAKIQIVNYILNLTQEYIDMVGQSSSMKMIAQYLKESLKCIQANEELIDKIFMLLLKMNLNDQILKESEMGLLFIKIKDKRLLEDQRANVNDQLQQKWLKIYVRYRSTLEDLKKNNNLKDKYEERKKKVKRNQSSSSNDSSNKKKKNRKKNVRFAREDILMNYKYFKRDDEPNQKGMTIEEVIAFQKLYQGELKRLNQINSYDIKHRESMMEGQEHKLQLDNIQQMIEQIPFIKPLKLRPTYLDSYDTNFKETQKQQMRTESKMSAFYNRDIPEQPGYNEISNTQSGMQPRNIHLDPPKREDLMFMVQIICNRGFTELEDKHKNVNKKQIKGILKKPQEEQSKQKDIMLNQAKQDLQPKMQQLVQMVEQKQNHSQESILTLLHDIIQKLKEIGEEQYIKNFKSFLETKLNDKQSIIIEQERIKSQQEQQRTRIEQLQNINPIQAQRLRAYKTKHCHNFHSSIGCARGDNCNFIHDSRYPGRPAPILQNPNFLNKTLYPQSHMQSIIPPLLQQLNPTFLLGRLKKYDSL
;
A
#
# COMPACT_ATOMS: atom_id res chain seq x y z
N MET A 1 2.88 49.50 -3.56
CA MET A 1 3.20 48.06 -3.72
C MET A 1 4.00 47.96 -5.00
N ASP A 2 5.32 47.90 -4.88
CA ASP A 2 6.21 47.79 -6.02
C ASP A 2 5.84 46.57 -6.85
N GLN A 3 5.81 46.73 -8.17
CA GLN A 3 5.55 45.64 -9.12
C GLN A 3 6.69 44.64 -9.01
N MET A 4 6.57 43.70 -8.08
CA MET A 4 7.53 42.61 -7.96
C MET A 4 7.52 41.85 -9.29
N ASN A 5 8.68 41.79 -9.94
CA ASN A 5 8.82 41.16 -11.24
C ASN A 5 8.30 39.71 -11.17
N SER A 6 7.46 39.31 -12.12
CA SER A 6 6.87 37.97 -12.16
C SER A 6 7.93 36.86 -12.10
N LYS A 7 9.12 37.11 -12.65
CA LYS A 7 10.26 36.19 -12.60
C LYS A 7 10.80 36.01 -11.18
N ASP A 8 10.85 37.07 -10.38
CA ASP A 8 11.34 37.02 -9.00
C ASP A 8 10.33 36.31 -8.09
N LEU A 9 9.03 36.53 -8.32
CA LEU A 9 7.98 35.78 -7.62
C LEU A 9 8.09 34.27 -7.93
N LEU A 10 8.26 33.91 -9.20
CA LEU A 10 8.41 32.52 -9.61
C LEU A 10 9.66 31.86 -9.01
N ASN A 11 10.79 32.58 -8.98
CA ASN A 11 12.02 32.12 -8.34
C ASN A 11 11.80 31.90 -6.83
N LYS A 12 11.12 32.82 -6.16
CA LYS A 12 10.78 32.71 -4.73
C LYS A 12 9.91 31.47 -4.46
N ILE A 13 8.88 31.23 -5.26
CA ILE A 13 8.02 30.05 -5.16
C ILE A 13 8.85 28.77 -5.36
N ASN A 14 9.74 28.74 -6.35
CA ASN A 14 10.59 27.59 -6.63
C ASN A 14 11.55 27.28 -5.47
N VAL A 15 12.14 28.30 -4.85
CA VAL A 15 12.99 28.14 -3.66
C VAL A 15 12.17 27.59 -2.49
N GLN A 16 10.96 28.14 -2.25
CA GLN A 16 10.06 27.66 -1.19
C GLN A 16 9.64 26.21 -1.39
N LEU A 17 9.28 25.82 -2.61
CA LEU A 17 8.98 24.42 -2.97
C LEU A 17 10.18 23.49 -2.74
N LYS A 18 11.41 23.97 -2.92
CA LYS A 18 12.61 23.16 -2.62
C LYS A 18 12.88 23.02 -1.13
N SER A 19 12.65 24.07 -0.36
CA SER A 19 12.94 24.08 1.08
C SER A 19 11.85 23.45 1.95
N ALA A 20 10.63 23.23 1.44
CA ALA A 20 9.54 22.68 2.25
C ALA A 20 9.69 21.18 2.50
N VAL A 21 10.08 20.83 3.73
CA VAL A 21 10.27 19.46 4.20
C VAL A 21 8.97 18.85 4.73
N THR A 22 8.20 19.61 5.53
CA THR A 22 7.00 19.09 6.20
C THR A 22 5.76 19.13 5.29
N VAL A 23 4.83 18.20 5.49
CA VAL A 23 3.56 18.14 4.74
C VAL A 23 2.79 19.45 4.87
N TYR A 24 2.75 20.02 6.07
CA TYR A 24 2.11 21.31 6.32
C TYR A 24 2.73 22.45 5.50
N ALA A 25 4.07 22.56 5.46
CA ALA A 25 4.74 23.58 4.65
C ALA A 25 4.44 23.41 3.16
N LYS A 26 4.40 22.16 2.67
CA LYS A 26 4.01 21.83 1.30
C LYS A 26 2.58 22.29 1.01
N ILE A 27 1.63 22.03 1.91
CA ILE A 27 0.23 22.48 1.80
C ILE A 27 0.13 24.01 1.75
N GLN A 28 0.84 24.72 2.63
CA GLN A 28 0.82 26.18 2.65
C GLN A 28 1.31 26.79 1.34
N ILE A 29 2.38 26.25 0.76
CA ILE A 29 2.91 26.73 -0.52
C ILE A 29 1.93 26.42 -1.66
N VAL A 30 1.33 25.23 -1.70
CA VAL A 30 0.34 24.88 -2.73
C VAL A 30 -0.91 25.77 -2.61
N ASN A 31 -1.37 26.06 -1.39
CA ASN A 31 -2.47 27.01 -1.14
C ASN A 31 -2.10 28.43 -1.58
N TYR A 32 -0.87 28.87 -1.32
CA TYR A 32 -0.38 30.16 -1.80
C TYR A 32 -0.44 30.24 -3.33
N ILE A 33 0.04 29.20 -4.05
CA ILE A 33 -0.03 29.14 -5.52
C ILE A 33 -1.49 29.13 -6.01
N LEU A 34 -2.38 28.38 -5.34
CA LEU A 34 -3.81 28.30 -5.69
C LEU A 34 -4.56 29.63 -5.63
N ASN A 35 -4.04 30.58 -4.85
CA ASN A 35 -4.59 31.92 -4.66
C ASN A 35 -3.95 32.97 -5.59
N LEU A 36 -2.96 32.60 -6.39
CA LEU A 36 -2.39 33.49 -7.41
C LEU A 36 -3.36 33.64 -8.60
N THR A 37 -3.11 34.65 -9.44
CA THR A 37 -3.88 34.81 -10.69
C THR A 37 -3.62 33.63 -11.63
N GLN A 38 -4.56 33.39 -12.55
CA GLN A 38 -4.48 32.28 -13.50
C GLN A 38 -3.19 32.32 -14.33
N GLU A 39 -2.75 33.51 -14.76
CA GLU A 39 -1.50 33.71 -15.50
C GLU A 39 -0.28 33.22 -14.71
N TYR A 40 -0.22 33.50 -13.39
CA TYR A 40 0.84 33.01 -12.53
C TYR A 40 0.78 31.50 -12.31
N ILE A 41 -0.43 30.93 -12.18
CA ILE A 41 -0.61 29.48 -12.06
C ILE A 41 -0.07 28.78 -13.33
N ASP A 42 -0.36 29.32 -14.50
CA ASP A 42 0.13 28.78 -15.78
C ASP A 42 1.65 28.96 -15.93
N MET A 43 2.23 30.09 -15.49
CA MET A 43 3.68 30.26 -15.41
C MET A 43 4.35 29.25 -14.46
N VAL A 44 3.73 28.96 -13.32
CA VAL A 44 4.22 27.91 -12.40
C VAL A 44 4.20 26.55 -13.08
N GLY A 45 3.13 26.23 -13.82
CA GLY A 45 2.99 25.00 -14.60
C GLY A 45 4.07 24.83 -15.69
N GLN A 46 4.49 25.93 -16.32
CA GLN A 46 5.55 25.96 -17.34
C GLN A 46 6.98 25.93 -16.77
N SER A 47 7.14 26.13 -15.46
CA SER A 47 8.44 26.26 -14.82
C SER A 47 8.96 24.93 -14.21
N SER A 48 10.20 24.95 -13.70
CA SER A 48 10.76 23.81 -12.95
C SER A 48 9.97 23.46 -11.69
N SER A 49 9.15 24.40 -11.17
CA SER A 49 8.28 24.18 -10.00
C SER A 49 7.34 23.00 -10.20
N MET A 50 6.93 22.73 -11.44
CA MET A 50 6.07 21.61 -11.78
C MET A 50 6.71 20.25 -11.46
N LYS A 51 8.04 20.11 -11.60
CA LYS A 51 8.77 18.89 -11.18
C LYS A 51 8.72 18.69 -9.66
N MET A 52 8.76 19.78 -8.89
CA MET A 52 8.65 19.72 -7.43
C MET A 52 7.23 19.34 -7.01
N ILE A 53 6.20 19.89 -7.67
CA ILE A 53 4.79 19.52 -7.43
C ILE A 53 4.56 18.03 -7.77
N ALA A 54 5.14 17.54 -8.88
CA ALA A 54 5.11 16.13 -9.24
C ALA A 54 5.77 15.25 -8.16
N GLN A 55 6.92 15.67 -7.63
CA GLN A 55 7.60 14.97 -6.55
C GLN A 55 6.76 14.95 -5.27
N TYR A 56 6.11 16.06 -4.90
CA TYR A 56 5.20 16.10 -3.75
C TYR A 56 4.04 15.13 -3.91
N LEU A 57 3.42 15.08 -5.09
CA LEU A 57 2.34 14.13 -5.37
C LEU A 57 2.84 12.69 -5.27
N LYS A 58 3.99 12.39 -5.88
CA LYS A 58 4.62 11.06 -5.84
C LYS A 58 4.92 10.58 -4.43
N GLU A 59 5.40 11.46 -3.56
CA GLU A 59 5.63 11.17 -2.14
C GLU A 59 4.31 10.97 -1.38
N SER A 60 3.34 11.85 -1.59
CA SER A 60 2.04 11.81 -0.92
C SER A 60 1.25 10.54 -1.25
N LEU A 61 1.33 10.08 -2.50
CA LEU A 61 0.69 8.83 -2.94
C LEU A 61 1.26 7.57 -2.27
N LYS A 62 2.42 7.63 -1.59
CA LYS A 62 2.92 6.48 -0.81
C LYS A 62 2.12 6.27 0.49
N CYS A 63 1.54 7.32 1.05
CA CYS A 63 0.74 7.28 2.26
C CYS A 63 -0.44 8.25 2.11
N ILE A 64 -1.47 7.81 1.37
CA ILE A 64 -2.62 8.65 0.98
C ILE A 64 -3.34 9.18 2.22
N GLN A 65 -3.61 8.34 3.22
CA GLN A 65 -4.34 8.72 4.44
C GLN A 65 -3.67 9.87 5.21
N ALA A 66 -2.34 9.88 5.29
CA ALA A 66 -1.62 10.92 6.02
C ALA A 66 -1.44 12.22 5.22
N ASN A 67 -1.60 12.16 3.89
CA ASN A 67 -1.31 13.27 2.97
C ASN A 67 -2.52 13.67 2.14
N GLU A 68 -3.71 13.31 2.58
CA GLU A 68 -4.94 13.46 1.82
C GLU A 68 -5.19 14.92 1.42
N GLU A 69 -5.03 15.85 2.37
CA GLU A 69 -5.18 17.28 2.12
C GLU A 69 -4.18 17.79 1.08
N LEU A 70 -2.91 17.36 1.15
CA LEU A 70 -1.90 17.76 0.19
C LEU A 70 -2.23 17.24 -1.22
N ILE A 71 -2.69 16.00 -1.34
CA ILE A 71 -3.15 15.42 -2.61
C ILE A 71 -4.33 16.23 -3.15
N ASP A 72 -5.28 16.58 -2.30
CA ASP A 72 -6.45 17.37 -2.67
C ASP A 72 -6.06 18.74 -3.24
N LYS A 73 -5.18 19.46 -2.53
CA LYS A 73 -4.69 20.77 -2.97
C LYS A 73 -3.89 20.67 -4.27
N ILE A 74 -3.07 19.63 -4.44
CA ILE A 74 -2.34 19.42 -5.70
C ILE A 74 -3.32 19.14 -6.84
N PHE A 75 -4.34 18.29 -6.65
CA PHE A 75 -5.34 18.04 -7.68
C PHE A 75 -6.15 19.29 -8.03
N MET A 76 -6.52 20.10 -7.04
CA MET A 76 -7.15 21.41 -7.27
C MET A 76 -6.24 22.32 -8.10
N LEU A 77 -4.94 22.35 -7.82
CA LEU A 77 -3.98 23.16 -8.56
C LEU A 77 -3.87 22.69 -10.02
N LEU A 78 -3.79 21.38 -10.24
CA LEU A 78 -3.72 20.77 -11.57
C LEU A 78 -4.99 20.98 -12.40
N LEU A 79 -6.15 21.07 -11.75
CA LEU A 79 -7.41 21.42 -12.40
C LEU A 79 -7.46 22.89 -12.82
N LYS A 80 -6.78 23.79 -12.10
CA LYS A 80 -6.66 25.20 -12.49
C LYS A 80 -5.62 25.42 -13.58
N MET A 81 -4.53 24.65 -13.60
CA MET A 81 -3.46 24.82 -14.59
C MET A 81 -3.87 24.41 -16.02
N ASN A 82 -3.42 25.18 -17.01
CA ASN A 82 -3.46 24.83 -18.43
C ASN A 82 -2.16 24.12 -18.84
N LEU A 83 -2.07 22.81 -18.54
CA LEU A 83 -0.88 22.02 -18.86
C LEU A 83 -0.91 21.59 -20.33
N ASN A 84 0.16 21.87 -21.07
CA ASN A 84 0.35 21.32 -22.41
C ASN A 84 1.00 19.92 -22.35
N ASP A 85 0.97 19.21 -23.48
CA ASP A 85 1.50 17.84 -23.60
C ASP A 85 3.00 17.74 -23.28
N GLN A 86 3.75 18.80 -23.58
CA GLN A 86 5.19 18.86 -23.35
C GLN A 86 5.50 18.96 -21.85
N ILE A 87 4.78 19.81 -21.13
CA ILE A 87 4.91 19.99 -19.67
C ILE A 87 4.57 18.68 -18.95
N LEU A 88 3.51 17.97 -19.36
CA LEU A 88 3.14 16.67 -18.79
C LEU A 88 4.24 15.61 -18.98
N LYS A 89 4.95 15.65 -20.10
CA LYS A 89 6.09 14.77 -20.41
C LYS A 89 7.33 15.13 -19.57
N GLU A 90 7.69 16.42 -19.52
CA GLU A 90 8.92 16.90 -18.89
C GLU A 90 8.86 16.91 -17.35
N SER A 91 7.67 17.07 -16.78
CA SER A 91 7.47 17.13 -15.32
C SER A 91 7.33 15.76 -14.64
N GLU A 92 7.31 14.67 -15.40
CA GLU A 92 6.91 13.32 -14.93
C GLU A 92 5.46 13.20 -14.42
N MET A 93 4.67 14.28 -14.42
CA MET A 93 3.30 14.28 -13.92
C MET A 93 2.41 13.30 -14.68
N GLY A 94 2.59 13.19 -16.01
CA GLY A 94 1.85 12.23 -16.83
C GLY A 94 2.08 10.77 -16.42
N LEU A 95 3.31 10.43 -15.99
CA LEU A 95 3.63 9.08 -15.50
C LEU A 95 2.93 8.78 -14.17
N LEU A 96 2.76 9.79 -13.32
CA LEU A 96 2.05 9.64 -12.05
C LEU A 96 0.57 9.39 -12.27
N PHE A 97 -0.09 10.10 -13.20
CA PHE A 97 -1.50 9.87 -13.51
C PHE A 97 -1.75 8.47 -14.07
N ILE A 98 -0.87 7.97 -14.95
CA ILE A 98 -0.95 6.59 -15.45
C ILE A 98 -0.81 5.58 -14.29
N LYS A 99 0.14 5.82 -13.37
CA LYS A 99 0.34 4.95 -12.20
C LYS A 99 -0.85 4.96 -11.24
N ILE A 100 -1.49 6.11 -11.03
CA ILE A 100 -2.72 6.20 -10.21
C ILE A 100 -3.82 5.35 -10.83
N LYS A 101 -4.02 5.45 -12.15
CA LYS A 101 -5.00 4.65 -12.90
C LYS A 101 -4.76 3.15 -12.75
N ASP A 102 -3.53 2.71 -13.04
CA ASP A 102 -3.24 1.28 -13.18
C ASP A 102 -3.25 0.55 -11.84
N LYS A 103 -2.91 1.23 -10.74
CA LYS A 103 -2.83 0.62 -9.41
C LYS A 103 -4.14 0.64 -8.63
N ARG A 104 -5.22 1.22 -9.17
CA ARG A 104 -6.48 1.40 -8.42
C ARG A 104 -6.23 2.02 -7.03
N LEU A 105 -5.23 2.91 -6.93
CA LEU A 105 -4.73 3.41 -5.63
C LEU A 105 -5.82 4.14 -4.83
N LEU A 106 -6.81 4.67 -5.53
CA LEU A 106 -7.94 5.38 -4.96
C LEU A 106 -9.19 4.48 -4.77
N GLU A 107 -9.18 3.22 -5.21
CA GLU A 107 -10.33 2.31 -5.03
C GLU A 107 -10.24 1.49 -3.73
N ASP A 108 -9.04 1.16 -3.25
CA ASP A 108 -8.84 0.24 -2.11
C ASP A 108 -8.95 0.91 -0.72
N GLN A 109 -9.09 2.23 -0.62
CA GLN A 109 -9.07 2.95 0.67
C GLN A 109 -10.41 3.68 0.95
N ARG A 110 -11.02 3.40 2.12
CA ARG A 110 -12.22 4.02 2.75
C ARG A 110 -13.11 4.92 1.85
N ALA A 111 -14.33 4.45 1.61
CA ALA A 111 -15.29 4.95 0.61
C ALA A 111 -15.53 6.48 0.54
N ASN A 112 -15.80 7.18 1.65
CA ASN A 112 -16.39 8.53 1.50
C ASN A 112 -15.41 9.66 1.15
N VAL A 113 -14.22 9.68 1.75
CA VAL A 113 -13.28 10.80 1.55
C VAL A 113 -12.53 10.64 0.22
N ASN A 114 -12.40 9.40 -0.24
CA ASN A 114 -11.77 9.08 -1.50
C ASN A 114 -12.62 9.49 -2.71
N ASP A 115 -13.94 9.56 -2.57
CA ASP A 115 -14.83 9.94 -3.67
C ASP A 115 -14.48 11.33 -4.24
N GLN A 116 -14.22 12.33 -3.38
CA GLN A 116 -13.87 13.67 -3.86
C GLN A 116 -12.52 13.70 -4.58
N LEU A 117 -11.51 13.02 -4.02
CA LEU A 117 -10.20 12.89 -4.65
C LEU A 117 -10.28 12.13 -5.98
N GLN A 118 -11.04 11.05 -6.02
CA GLN A 118 -11.28 10.25 -7.20
C GLN A 118 -12.00 11.06 -8.28
N GLN A 119 -13.01 11.85 -7.92
CA GLN A 119 -13.71 12.75 -8.86
C GLN A 119 -12.78 13.82 -9.43
N LYS A 120 -11.92 14.44 -8.60
CA LYS A 120 -10.92 15.41 -9.06
C LYS A 120 -9.89 14.75 -9.98
N TRP A 121 -9.39 13.58 -9.60
CA TRP A 121 -8.48 12.79 -10.44
C TRP A 121 -9.12 12.39 -11.77
N LEU A 122 -10.38 11.93 -11.78
CA LEU A 122 -11.11 11.58 -12.99
C LEU A 122 -11.24 12.79 -13.92
N LYS A 123 -11.56 13.98 -13.38
CA LYS A 123 -11.60 15.22 -14.17
C LYS A 123 -10.25 15.55 -14.81
N ILE A 124 -9.15 15.43 -14.06
CA ILE A 124 -7.79 15.61 -14.58
C ILE A 124 -7.50 14.58 -15.68
N TYR A 125 -7.80 13.31 -15.42
CA TYR A 125 -7.54 12.20 -16.34
C TYR A 125 -8.31 12.35 -17.64
N VAL A 126 -9.60 12.71 -17.58
CA VAL A 126 -10.43 12.97 -18.77
C VAL A 126 -9.87 14.14 -19.56
N ARG A 127 -9.47 15.24 -18.90
CA ARG A 127 -8.89 16.42 -19.54
C ARG A 127 -7.62 16.10 -20.34
N TYR A 128 -6.78 15.21 -19.84
CA TYR A 128 -5.49 14.87 -20.45
C TYR A 128 -5.45 13.47 -21.07
N ARG A 129 -6.61 12.87 -21.36
CA ARG A 129 -6.72 11.45 -21.73
C ARG A 129 -5.90 11.09 -22.97
N SER A 130 -5.99 11.88 -24.03
CA SER A 130 -5.25 11.64 -25.29
C SER A 130 -3.74 11.56 -25.04
N THR A 131 -3.20 12.58 -24.37
CA THR A 131 -1.79 12.72 -24.02
C THR A 131 -1.31 11.58 -23.12
N LEU A 132 -2.11 11.20 -22.14
CA LEU A 132 -1.78 10.12 -21.20
C LEU A 132 -1.78 8.75 -21.88
N GLU A 133 -2.70 8.48 -22.80
CA GLU A 133 -2.70 7.22 -23.55
C GLU A 133 -1.51 7.13 -24.52
N ASP A 134 -1.09 8.24 -25.13
CA ASP A 134 0.10 8.25 -25.98
C ASP A 134 1.39 8.11 -25.17
N LEU A 135 1.46 8.75 -23.99
CA LEU A 135 2.52 8.51 -23.01
C LEU A 135 2.58 7.03 -22.57
N LYS A 136 1.43 6.40 -22.31
CA LYS A 136 1.34 4.99 -21.94
C LYS A 136 1.87 4.07 -23.05
N LYS A 137 1.49 4.31 -24.31
CA LYS A 137 2.02 3.57 -25.47
C LYS A 137 3.54 3.69 -25.57
N ASN A 138 4.07 4.91 -25.44
CA ASN A 138 5.51 5.17 -25.54
C ASN A 138 6.30 4.50 -24.40
N ASN A 139 5.79 4.52 -23.17
CA ASN A 139 6.43 3.82 -22.06
C ASN A 139 6.41 2.30 -22.23
N ASN A 140 5.29 1.72 -22.68
CA ASN A 140 5.22 0.28 -22.95
C ASN A 140 6.22 -0.15 -24.03
N LEU A 141 6.48 0.70 -25.03
CA LEU A 141 7.52 0.44 -26.04
C LEU A 141 8.92 0.51 -25.44
N LYS A 142 9.18 1.48 -24.57
CA LYS A 142 10.46 1.63 -23.85
C LYS A 142 10.72 0.42 -22.94
N ASP A 143 9.72 -0.03 -22.20
CA ASP A 143 9.81 -1.20 -21.32
C ASP A 143 10.07 -2.48 -22.12
N LYS A 144 9.35 -2.68 -23.24
CA LYS A 144 9.61 -3.80 -24.16
C LYS A 144 11.02 -3.76 -24.74
N TYR A 145 11.54 -2.58 -25.07
CA TYR A 145 12.89 -2.42 -25.59
C TYR A 145 13.96 -2.72 -24.53
N GLU A 146 13.78 -2.24 -23.30
CA GLU A 146 14.67 -2.56 -22.18
C GLU A 146 14.61 -4.04 -21.79
N GLU A 147 13.43 -4.68 -21.88
CA GLU A 147 13.30 -6.13 -21.71
C GLU A 147 14.06 -6.92 -22.78
N ARG A 148 13.99 -6.49 -24.06
CA ARG A 148 14.79 -7.08 -25.15
C ARG A 148 16.28 -6.92 -24.92
N LYS A 149 16.75 -5.74 -24.48
CA LYS A 149 18.16 -5.52 -24.10
C LYS A 149 18.60 -6.46 -22.97
N LYS A 150 17.77 -6.65 -21.94
CA LYS A 150 18.05 -7.58 -20.84
C LYS A 150 18.13 -9.03 -21.31
N LYS A 151 17.24 -9.45 -22.23
CA LYS A 151 17.29 -10.79 -22.85
C LYS A 151 18.56 -11.00 -23.68
N VAL A 152 18.98 -10.00 -24.47
CA VAL A 152 20.24 -10.08 -25.24
C VAL A 152 21.45 -10.21 -24.30
N LYS A 153 21.52 -9.44 -23.21
CA LYS A 153 22.60 -9.56 -22.22
C LYS A 153 22.65 -10.95 -21.56
N ARG A 154 21.49 -11.51 -21.17
CA ARG A 154 21.41 -12.86 -20.59
C ARG A 154 21.93 -13.94 -21.56
N ASN A 155 21.56 -13.85 -22.83
CA ASN A 155 21.99 -14.82 -23.85
C ASN A 155 23.49 -14.73 -24.17
N GLN A 156 24.10 -13.54 -24.02
CA GLN A 156 25.56 -13.38 -24.18
C GLN A 156 26.34 -13.90 -22.98
N SER A 157 25.79 -13.82 -21.76
CA SER A 157 26.42 -14.38 -20.56
C SER A 157 26.29 -15.89 -20.41
N SER A 158 25.35 -16.53 -21.11
CA SER A 158 25.15 -17.99 -21.03
C SER A 158 25.95 -18.80 -22.05
N SER A 159 26.73 -18.18 -22.94
CA SER A 159 27.52 -18.89 -23.96
C SER A 159 29.02 -19.03 -23.62
N SER A 160 29.45 -18.74 -22.39
CA SER A 160 30.88 -18.73 -22.03
C SER A 160 31.38 -19.94 -21.22
N ASN A 161 30.55 -20.97 -20.97
CA ASN A 161 30.95 -22.11 -20.13
C ASN A 161 30.93 -23.49 -20.80
N ASP A 162 30.80 -23.58 -22.13
CA ASP A 162 30.79 -24.89 -22.80
C ASP A 162 31.61 -24.88 -24.10
N SER A 163 32.93 -24.90 -23.98
CA SER A 163 33.83 -25.51 -24.97
C SER A 163 35.31 -25.42 -24.54
N SER A 164 35.71 -26.21 -23.55
CA SER A 164 37.07 -26.75 -23.53
C SER A 164 37.08 -28.06 -24.33
N ASN A 165 37.97 -28.13 -25.32
CA ASN A 165 38.28 -29.27 -26.20
C ASN A 165 37.42 -29.45 -27.47
N LYS A 166 37.83 -28.79 -28.56
CA LYS A 166 38.42 -29.49 -29.74
C LYS A 166 38.84 -28.53 -30.86
N LYS A 167 40.12 -28.68 -31.24
CA LYS A 167 40.72 -28.56 -32.57
C LYS A 167 40.64 -27.23 -33.34
N LYS A 168 41.80 -26.58 -33.38
CA LYS A 168 42.44 -25.92 -34.54
C LYS A 168 41.89 -26.37 -35.90
N LYS A 169 41.39 -25.44 -36.71
CA LYS A 169 41.98 -24.99 -38.00
C LYS A 169 40.98 -24.14 -38.79
N ASN A 170 41.53 -23.05 -39.36
CA ASN A 170 41.06 -22.32 -40.54
C ASN A 170 39.68 -21.66 -40.50
N ARG A 171 39.67 -20.33 -40.41
CA ARG A 171 39.34 -19.46 -41.55
C ARG A 171 39.44 -17.97 -41.19
N LYS A 172 40.34 -17.30 -41.91
CA LYS A 172 40.25 -15.87 -42.23
C LYS A 172 38.90 -15.61 -42.90
N LYS A 173 38.06 -14.72 -42.37
CA LYS A 173 37.23 -13.79 -43.16
C LYS A 173 36.95 -12.52 -42.35
N ASN A 174 37.18 -11.40 -43.02
CA ASN A 174 37.00 -10.03 -42.58
C ASN A 174 35.63 -9.77 -41.97
N VAL A 175 35.61 -9.21 -40.76
CA VAL A 175 34.50 -8.38 -40.27
C VAL A 175 35.13 -7.11 -39.72
N ARG A 176 35.11 -6.04 -40.52
CA ARG A 176 35.42 -4.68 -40.06
C ARG A 176 34.35 -4.28 -39.05
N PHE A 177 34.73 -4.13 -37.79
CA PHE A 177 33.92 -3.40 -36.82
C PHE A 177 34.09 -1.91 -37.09
N ALA A 178 33.02 -1.27 -37.54
CA ALA A 178 32.90 0.19 -37.52
C ALA A 178 32.69 0.62 -36.07
N ARG A 179 33.76 1.00 -35.38
CA ARG A 179 33.67 1.61 -34.05
C ARG A 179 34.91 2.42 -33.73
N GLU A 180 34.97 3.67 -34.20
CA GLU A 180 35.91 4.65 -33.63
C GLU A 180 35.57 6.15 -33.82
N ASP A 181 34.39 6.53 -34.32
CA ASP A 181 34.08 7.97 -34.55
C ASP A 181 33.20 8.67 -33.50
N ILE A 182 32.75 8.00 -32.43
CA ILE A 182 31.83 8.61 -31.44
C ILE A 182 32.50 9.02 -30.12
N LEU A 183 33.77 8.65 -29.90
CA LEU A 183 34.48 8.96 -28.64
C LEU A 183 35.40 10.18 -28.70
N MET A 184 35.62 10.78 -29.87
CA MET A 184 36.53 11.93 -30.02
C MET A 184 35.90 13.31 -29.72
N ASN A 185 34.66 13.37 -29.22
CA ASN A 185 33.97 14.65 -28.95
C ASN A 185 33.73 14.97 -27.46
N TYR A 186 34.34 14.23 -26.53
CA TYR A 186 34.36 14.67 -25.14
C TYR A 186 35.48 15.70 -24.95
N LYS A 187 35.10 16.99 -25.08
CA LYS A 187 35.88 18.11 -24.56
C LYS A 187 36.28 17.82 -23.12
N TYR A 188 37.58 17.71 -22.90
CA TYR A 188 38.21 17.52 -21.62
C TYR A 188 37.91 18.71 -20.70
N PHE A 189 37.70 18.41 -19.42
CA PHE A 189 37.29 19.30 -18.34
C PHE A 189 37.96 20.67 -18.37
N LYS A 190 37.20 21.69 -18.79
CA LYS A 190 37.24 23.01 -18.16
C LYS A 190 35.91 23.16 -17.43
N ARG A 191 35.95 23.39 -16.12
CA ARG A 191 34.82 24.07 -15.48
C ARG A 191 34.90 25.51 -15.95
N ASP A 192 33.78 26.09 -16.35
CA ASP A 192 33.73 27.49 -16.79
C ASP A 192 34.03 28.48 -15.65
N ASP A 193 34.23 27.97 -14.42
CA ASP A 193 34.30 28.73 -13.18
C ASP A 193 35.73 29.11 -12.74
N GLU A 194 36.79 28.57 -13.36
CA GLU A 194 38.18 28.85 -12.98
C GLU A 194 39.13 28.96 -14.19
N PRO A 195 39.40 30.17 -14.73
CA PRO A 195 40.15 30.34 -15.97
C PRO A 195 41.66 30.02 -15.88
N ASN A 196 42.21 29.74 -14.68
CA ASN A 196 43.65 29.65 -14.45
C ASN A 196 44.18 28.27 -14.02
N GLN A 197 43.37 27.21 -13.98
CA GLN A 197 43.91 25.86 -13.75
C GLN A 197 44.52 25.27 -15.02
N LYS A 198 45.80 24.91 -14.96
CA LYS A 198 46.50 24.18 -16.02
C LYS A 198 45.86 22.79 -16.13
N GLY A 199 45.19 22.53 -17.25
CA GLY A 199 44.61 21.22 -17.54
C GLY A 199 45.69 20.13 -17.52
N MET A 200 45.30 18.94 -17.08
CA MET A 200 46.17 17.77 -16.99
C MET A 200 46.76 17.46 -18.37
N THR A 201 48.08 17.25 -18.46
CA THR A 201 48.71 16.93 -19.75
C THR A 201 48.30 15.53 -20.21
N ILE A 202 48.44 15.26 -21.51
CA ILE A 202 48.16 13.94 -22.06
C ILE A 202 49.02 12.86 -21.40
N GLU A 203 50.28 13.17 -21.03
CA GLU A 203 51.11 12.21 -20.31
C GLU A 203 50.59 11.91 -18.90
N GLU A 204 50.10 12.93 -18.19
CA GLU A 204 49.51 12.77 -16.85
C GLU A 204 48.22 11.94 -16.88
N VAL A 205 47.38 12.14 -17.92
CA VAL A 205 46.17 11.32 -18.13
C VAL A 205 46.52 9.86 -18.40
N ILE A 206 47.55 9.61 -19.21
CA ILE A 206 48.03 8.24 -19.50
C ILE A 206 48.61 7.60 -18.23
N ALA A 207 49.38 8.34 -17.44
CA ALA A 207 49.91 7.88 -16.15
C ALA A 207 48.78 7.54 -15.16
N PHE A 208 47.76 8.39 -15.08
CA PHE A 208 46.59 8.18 -14.23
C PHE A 208 45.80 6.93 -14.65
N GLN A 209 45.55 6.74 -15.94
CA GLN A 209 44.89 5.53 -16.45
C GLN A 209 45.68 4.25 -16.12
N LYS A 210 47.01 4.31 -16.21
CA LYS A 210 47.88 3.17 -15.91
C LYS A 210 47.86 2.80 -14.43
N LEU A 211 47.84 3.80 -13.53
CA LEU A 211 47.65 3.61 -12.09
C LEU A 211 46.27 3.02 -11.78
N TYR A 212 45.23 3.57 -12.40
CA TYR A 212 43.85 3.12 -12.18
C TYR A 212 43.61 1.69 -12.66
N GLN A 213 44.22 1.28 -13.77
CA GLN A 213 44.18 -0.13 -14.21
C GLN A 213 44.90 -1.09 -13.26
N GLY A 214 45.95 -0.63 -12.57
CA GLY A 214 46.63 -1.40 -11.53
C GLY A 214 45.76 -1.61 -10.30
N GLU A 215 45.09 -0.54 -9.84
CA GLU A 215 44.11 -0.57 -8.75
C GLU A 215 42.92 -1.49 -9.07
N LEU A 216 42.37 -1.41 -10.28
CA LEU A 216 41.26 -2.27 -10.70
C LEU A 216 41.65 -3.75 -10.71
N LYS A 217 42.90 -4.08 -11.07
CA LYS A 217 43.41 -5.45 -11.01
C LYS A 217 43.59 -5.93 -9.58
N ARG A 218 44.01 -5.06 -8.65
CA ARG A 218 44.05 -5.36 -7.21
C ARG A 218 42.66 -5.62 -6.64
N LEU A 219 41.70 -4.75 -6.96
CA LEU A 219 40.30 -4.89 -6.52
C LEU A 219 39.65 -6.18 -7.04
N ASN A 220 39.94 -6.58 -8.28
CA ASN A 220 39.41 -7.82 -8.86
C ASN A 220 40.11 -9.09 -8.33
N GLN A 221 41.28 -8.98 -7.69
CA GLN A 221 41.95 -10.09 -7.02
C GLN A 221 41.44 -10.31 -5.59
N ILE A 222 40.70 -9.36 -5.02
CA ILE A 222 40.04 -9.54 -3.73
C ILE A 222 38.81 -10.43 -3.95
N ASN A 223 38.93 -11.69 -3.55
CA ASN A 223 37.92 -12.71 -3.73
C ASN A 223 36.65 -12.30 -2.96
N SER A 224 35.50 -12.23 -3.63
CA SER A 224 34.20 -11.85 -3.03
C SER A 224 33.79 -12.75 -1.85
N TYR A 225 34.44 -13.89 -1.68
CA TYR A 225 34.24 -14.82 -0.56
C TYR A 225 34.88 -14.33 0.75
N ASP A 226 36.04 -13.65 0.68
CA ASP A 226 36.78 -13.19 1.86
C ASP A 226 36.11 -11.98 2.52
N ILE A 227 35.45 -11.12 1.73
CA ILE A 227 34.73 -9.95 2.26
C ILE A 227 33.54 -10.40 3.11
N LYS A 228 32.76 -11.36 2.63
CA LYS A 228 31.58 -11.87 3.36
C LYS A 228 31.96 -12.67 4.60
N HIS A 229 33.05 -13.43 4.55
CA HIS A 229 33.54 -14.15 5.72
C HIS A 229 34.07 -13.19 6.80
N ARG A 230 34.75 -12.12 6.40
CA ARG A 230 35.22 -11.06 7.31
C ARG A 230 34.07 -10.27 7.93
N GLU A 231 33.04 -9.92 7.17
CA GLU A 231 31.83 -9.26 7.70
C GLU A 231 31.08 -10.16 8.70
N SER A 232 30.93 -11.45 8.40
CA SER A 232 30.29 -12.41 9.31
C SER A 232 31.07 -12.62 10.62
N MET A 233 32.40 -12.54 10.59
CA MET A 233 33.24 -12.62 11.79
C MET A 233 33.14 -11.37 12.67
N MET A 234 33.05 -10.18 12.06
CA MET A 234 32.87 -8.91 12.77
C MET A 234 31.50 -8.84 13.45
N GLU A 235 30.45 -9.28 12.76
CA GLU A 235 29.07 -9.31 13.28
C GLU A 235 28.93 -10.27 14.47
N GLY A 236 29.63 -11.41 14.43
CA GLY A 236 29.70 -12.35 15.56
C GLY A 236 30.43 -11.81 16.78
N GLN A 237 31.49 -11.00 16.59
CA GLN A 237 32.22 -10.37 17.69
C GLN A 237 31.41 -9.24 18.33
N GLU A 238 30.68 -8.46 17.53
CA GLU A 238 29.83 -7.37 18.01
C GLU A 238 28.63 -7.90 18.81
N HIS A 239 28.02 -8.99 18.34
CA HIS A 239 26.95 -9.67 19.07
C HIS A 239 27.43 -10.27 20.41
N LYS A 240 28.65 -10.82 20.45
CA LYS A 240 29.25 -11.31 21.70
C LYS A 240 29.49 -10.17 22.69
N LEU A 241 30.02 -9.03 22.23
CA LEU A 241 30.24 -7.85 23.07
C LEU A 241 28.92 -7.28 23.64
N GLN A 242 27.84 -7.32 22.84
CA GLN A 242 26.51 -6.91 23.31
C GLN A 242 25.98 -7.84 24.40
N LEU A 243 26.15 -9.16 24.27
CA LEU A 243 25.75 -10.13 25.29
C LEU A 243 26.56 -9.97 26.59
N ASP A 244 27.87 -9.75 26.48
CA ASP A 244 28.74 -9.53 27.65
C ASP A 244 28.37 -8.23 28.39
N ASN A 245 28.00 -7.15 27.67
CA ASN A 245 27.50 -5.91 28.27
C ASN A 245 26.14 -6.10 28.96
N ILE A 246 25.22 -6.86 28.36
CA ILE A 246 23.92 -7.18 28.98
C ILE A 246 24.14 -8.01 30.25
N GLN A 247 25.06 -8.98 30.22
CA GLN A 247 25.40 -9.81 31.38
C GLN A 247 26.01 -8.97 32.51
N GLN A 248 26.93 -8.05 32.20
CA GLN A 248 27.47 -7.11 33.20
C GLN A 248 26.39 -6.20 33.79
N MET A 249 25.44 -5.72 32.99
CA MET A 249 24.31 -4.94 33.49
C MET A 249 23.43 -5.75 34.45
N ILE A 250 23.18 -7.02 34.16
CA ILE A 250 22.39 -7.91 35.04
C ILE A 250 23.12 -8.15 36.37
N GLU A 251 24.44 -8.31 36.34
CA GLU A 251 25.27 -8.52 37.54
C GLU A 251 25.38 -7.28 38.44
N GLN A 252 25.17 -6.07 37.89
CA GLN A 252 25.16 -4.82 38.65
C GLN A 252 23.83 -4.52 39.35
N ILE A 253 22.77 -5.32 39.13
CA ILE A 253 21.46 -5.12 39.80
C ILE A 253 21.50 -5.74 41.21
N PRO A 254 21.52 -4.95 42.29
CA PRO A 254 21.84 -5.46 43.62
C PRO A 254 20.61 -6.02 44.34
N PHE A 255 19.72 -6.80 43.71
CA PHE A 255 18.57 -7.41 44.42
C PHE A 255 18.02 -8.75 43.88
N ILE A 256 18.69 -9.43 42.95
CA ILE A 256 18.23 -10.75 42.47
C ILE A 256 19.24 -11.83 42.89
N LYS A 257 19.00 -12.46 44.04
CA LYS A 257 19.70 -13.71 44.39
C LYS A 257 19.15 -14.85 43.55
N PRO A 258 19.97 -15.60 42.80
CA PRO A 258 19.48 -16.79 42.11
C PRO A 258 19.18 -17.89 43.13
N LEU A 259 17.91 -18.34 43.16
CA LEU A 259 17.51 -19.54 43.88
C LEU A 259 18.21 -20.76 43.26
N LYS A 260 19.08 -21.41 44.04
CA LYS A 260 19.63 -22.73 43.72
C LYS A 260 18.53 -23.77 43.89
N LEU A 261 17.92 -24.22 42.79
CA LEU A 261 17.07 -25.41 42.78
C LEU A 261 17.93 -26.67 42.57
N ARG A 262 17.78 -27.62 43.49
CA ARG A 262 18.38 -28.97 43.45
C ARG A 262 17.81 -29.78 42.26
N PRO A 263 18.62 -30.63 41.62
CA PRO A 263 18.13 -31.54 40.60
C PRO A 263 17.46 -32.75 41.26
N THR A 264 16.23 -33.03 40.87
CA THR A 264 15.60 -34.35 41.04
C THR A 264 15.70 -35.09 39.72
N TYR A 265 16.20 -36.32 39.80
CA TYR A 265 16.25 -37.32 38.74
C TYR A 265 14.87 -37.54 38.13
N LEU A 266 14.76 -37.57 36.79
CA LEU A 266 13.78 -38.40 36.10
C LEU A 266 14.23 -38.71 34.66
N ASP A 267 13.95 -39.95 34.26
CA ASP A 267 14.48 -40.67 33.12
C ASP A 267 14.03 -40.17 31.74
N SER A 268 14.80 -40.65 30.75
CA SER A 268 14.63 -40.55 29.31
C SER A 268 13.22 -40.89 28.80
N TYR A 269 12.69 -40.06 27.91
CA TYR A 269 12.19 -40.38 26.55
C TYR A 269 11.38 -39.17 26.04
N ASP A 270 11.93 -38.38 25.11
CA ASP A 270 11.12 -37.81 24.03
C ASP A 270 11.99 -37.18 22.92
N THR A 271 11.98 -37.80 21.74
CA THR A 271 12.64 -37.28 20.53
C THR A 271 11.83 -36.16 19.85
N ASN A 272 10.57 -35.92 20.23
CA ASN A 272 9.72 -34.88 19.62
C ASN A 272 9.97 -33.45 20.14
N PHE A 273 10.57 -33.30 21.33
CA PHE A 273 10.79 -31.98 21.91
C PHE A 273 11.88 -31.18 21.16
N LYS A 274 12.93 -31.85 20.69
CA LYS A 274 14.02 -31.21 19.94
C LYS A 274 13.59 -30.71 18.56
N GLU A 275 12.65 -31.39 17.90
CA GLU A 275 12.15 -30.98 16.60
C GLU A 275 11.21 -29.77 16.73
N THR A 276 10.35 -29.77 17.75
CA THR A 276 9.47 -28.64 18.10
C THR A 276 10.25 -27.38 18.43
N GLN A 277 11.32 -27.49 19.23
CA GLN A 277 12.18 -26.37 19.60
C GLN A 277 12.97 -25.81 18.40
N LYS A 278 13.38 -26.69 17.47
CA LYS A 278 14.08 -26.30 16.22
C LYS A 278 13.13 -25.64 15.22
N GLN A 279 11.84 -25.99 15.24
CA GLN A 279 10.79 -25.37 14.43
C GLN A 279 10.38 -24.01 15.01
N GLN A 280 10.33 -23.90 16.34
CA GLN A 280 10.07 -22.65 17.06
C GLN A 280 11.17 -21.61 16.83
N MET A 281 12.45 -22.03 16.87
CA MET A 281 13.60 -21.19 16.51
C MET A 281 13.57 -20.72 15.05
N ARG A 282 13.05 -21.54 14.12
CA ARG A 282 12.86 -21.16 12.70
C ARG A 282 11.70 -20.17 12.50
N THR A 283 10.67 -20.20 13.35
CA THR A 283 9.57 -19.22 13.30
C THR A 283 9.92 -17.91 14.00
N GLU A 284 10.69 -17.94 15.10
CA GLU A 284 11.14 -16.74 15.81
C GLU A 284 12.19 -15.96 15.01
N SER A 285 13.10 -16.65 14.32
CA SER A 285 14.08 -16.02 13.40
C SER A 285 13.42 -15.35 12.17
N LYS A 286 12.20 -15.75 11.80
CA LYS A 286 11.42 -15.07 10.73
C LYS A 286 10.58 -13.89 11.25
N MET A 287 10.26 -13.87 12.54
CA MET A 287 9.45 -12.83 13.19
C MET A 287 10.29 -11.66 13.68
N SER A 288 11.57 -11.87 14.04
CA SER A 288 12.46 -10.78 14.49
C SER A 288 12.90 -9.82 13.39
N ALA A 289 12.74 -10.19 12.11
CA ALA A 289 13.02 -9.31 10.96
C ALA A 289 11.95 -8.23 10.70
N PHE A 290 10.85 -8.21 11.46
CA PHE A 290 9.71 -7.29 11.24
C PHE A 290 9.55 -6.18 12.27
N TYR A 291 10.30 -6.18 13.38
CA TYR A 291 10.21 -5.14 14.41
C TYR A 291 11.53 -4.37 14.54
N ASN A 292 11.77 -3.48 13.58
CA ASN A 292 12.68 -2.35 13.73
C ASN A 292 12.16 -1.20 12.85
N ARG A 293 11.13 -0.50 13.34
CA ARG A 293 10.79 0.85 12.89
C ARG A 293 10.25 1.66 14.07
N ASP A 294 10.93 2.76 14.34
CA ASP A 294 10.59 3.79 15.31
C ASP A 294 9.18 4.34 15.08
N ILE A 295 8.45 4.55 16.18
CA ILE A 295 7.12 5.15 16.23
C ILE A 295 7.30 6.64 16.54
N PRO A 296 6.89 7.57 15.65
CA PRO A 296 6.74 8.97 16.02
C PRO A 296 5.35 9.22 16.60
N GLU A 297 5.33 10.01 17.68
CA GLU A 297 4.15 10.57 18.33
C GLU A 297 3.21 11.27 17.34
N GLN A 298 1.90 11.04 17.46
CA GLN A 298 0.87 11.81 16.74
C GLN A 298 0.10 12.74 17.69
N PRO A 299 -0.14 14.00 17.29
CA PRO A 299 -1.04 14.90 17.99
C PRO A 299 -2.48 14.74 17.49
N GLY A 300 -3.41 15.04 18.39
CA GLY A 300 -4.84 14.80 18.27
C GLY A 300 -5.55 15.58 17.17
N TYR A 301 -6.70 15.03 16.76
CA TYR A 301 -7.65 15.69 15.89
C TYR A 301 -9.06 15.66 16.50
N ASN A 302 -9.67 16.85 16.47
CA ASN A 302 -11.06 17.15 16.80
C ASN A 302 -11.99 16.70 15.67
N GLU A 303 -13.19 16.22 16.01
CA GLU A 303 -14.27 15.93 15.06
C GLU A 303 -15.37 17.00 15.08
N ILE A 304 -15.84 17.33 13.87
CA ILE A 304 -17.07 18.09 13.60
C ILE A 304 -18.24 17.10 13.48
N SER A 305 -19.37 17.54 14.04
CA SER A 305 -20.72 16.97 14.07
C SER A 305 -21.30 16.56 12.71
N ASN A 306 -22.07 15.46 12.65
CA ASN A 306 -23.54 15.57 12.54
C ASN A 306 -24.31 14.24 12.71
N THR A 307 -25.56 14.44 13.10
CA THR A 307 -26.67 13.58 13.49
C THR A 307 -27.10 12.49 12.49
N GLN A 308 -27.39 11.28 12.98
CA GLN A 308 -28.74 10.68 12.96
C GLN A 308 -28.74 9.32 13.68
N SER A 309 -29.76 9.15 14.51
CA SER A 309 -29.93 8.09 15.50
C SER A 309 -30.53 6.81 14.94
N GLY A 310 -29.94 5.69 15.33
CA GLY A 310 -30.59 4.40 15.47
C GLY A 310 -30.40 3.42 14.32
N MET A 311 -29.36 2.57 14.36
CA MET A 311 -29.36 1.28 13.66
C MET A 311 -28.57 0.19 14.39
N GLN A 312 -29.18 -1.00 14.43
CA GLN A 312 -28.65 -2.31 14.82
C GLN A 312 -27.31 -2.63 14.11
N PRO A 313 -26.47 -3.55 14.64
CA PRO A 313 -25.22 -3.96 14.00
C PRO A 313 -25.50 -4.47 12.59
N ARG A 314 -25.12 -3.69 11.57
CA ARG A 314 -25.25 -4.08 10.18
C ARG A 314 -24.19 -5.14 9.88
N ASN A 315 -24.64 -6.36 9.64
CA ASN A 315 -23.90 -7.33 8.83
C ASN A 315 -23.46 -6.60 7.56
N ILE A 316 -22.16 -6.59 7.26
CA ILE A 316 -21.67 -6.12 5.97
C ILE A 316 -22.08 -7.20 4.95
N HIS A 317 -23.30 -7.06 4.45
CA HIS A 317 -23.75 -7.76 3.27
C HIS A 317 -22.98 -7.14 2.11
N LEU A 318 -21.98 -7.86 1.61
CA LEU A 318 -21.42 -7.55 0.30
C LEU A 318 -22.53 -7.86 -0.70
N ASP A 319 -23.21 -6.81 -1.15
CA ASP A 319 -24.18 -6.95 -2.22
C ASP A 319 -23.47 -7.60 -3.42
N PRO A 320 -24.04 -8.67 -4.00
CA PRO A 320 -23.50 -9.20 -5.24
C PRO A 320 -23.38 -8.11 -6.30
N PRO A 321 -22.44 -8.25 -7.26
CA PRO A 321 -22.33 -7.34 -8.39
C PRO A 321 -23.70 -7.11 -9.00
N LYS A 322 -24.05 -5.84 -9.20
CA LYS A 322 -25.39 -5.46 -9.64
C LYS A 322 -25.64 -6.01 -11.04
N ARG A 323 -26.91 -6.23 -11.38
CA ARG A 323 -27.37 -6.69 -12.71
C ARG A 323 -26.70 -5.89 -13.83
N GLU A 324 -26.58 -4.58 -13.66
CA GLU A 324 -26.00 -3.67 -14.64
C GLU A 324 -24.51 -3.94 -14.85
N ASP A 325 -23.76 -4.29 -13.79
CA ASP A 325 -22.34 -4.59 -13.86
C ASP A 325 -22.08 -5.93 -14.57
N LEU A 326 -22.89 -6.95 -14.28
CA LEU A 326 -22.80 -8.27 -14.94
C LEU A 326 -23.23 -8.19 -16.41
N MET A 327 -24.32 -7.49 -16.72
CA MET A 327 -24.75 -7.25 -18.09
C MET A 327 -23.71 -6.42 -18.87
N PHE A 328 -23.15 -5.37 -18.28
CA PHE A 328 -22.10 -4.58 -18.90
C PHE A 328 -20.84 -5.40 -19.16
N MET A 329 -20.46 -6.30 -18.23
CA MET A 329 -19.32 -7.19 -18.42
C MET A 329 -19.54 -8.25 -19.50
N VAL A 330 -20.70 -8.91 -19.53
CA VAL A 330 -21.05 -9.88 -20.58
C VAL A 330 -21.11 -9.18 -21.94
N GLN A 331 -21.71 -7.99 -22.00
CA GLN A 331 -21.76 -7.18 -23.21
C GLN A 331 -20.36 -6.77 -23.69
N ILE A 332 -19.44 -6.39 -22.78
CA ILE A 332 -18.05 -6.09 -23.13
C ILE A 332 -17.34 -7.32 -23.71
N ILE A 333 -17.53 -8.49 -23.11
CA ILE A 333 -16.89 -9.73 -23.56
C ILE A 333 -17.40 -10.12 -24.95
N CYS A 334 -18.71 -10.07 -25.16
CA CYS A 334 -19.33 -10.35 -26.46
C CYS A 334 -18.89 -9.32 -27.52
N ASN A 335 -18.96 -8.02 -27.21
CA ASN A 335 -18.57 -6.96 -28.13
C ASN A 335 -17.08 -7.07 -28.50
N ARG A 336 -16.21 -7.37 -27.52
CA ARG A 336 -14.77 -7.54 -27.76
C ARG A 336 -14.49 -8.75 -28.65
N GLY A 337 -15.13 -9.88 -28.37
CA GLY A 337 -15.04 -11.08 -29.22
C GLY A 337 -15.50 -10.81 -30.66
N PHE A 338 -16.59 -10.06 -30.84
CA PHE A 338 -17.08 -9.68 -32.17
C PHE A 338 -16.17 -8.70 -32.90
N THR A 339 -15.62 -7.70 -32.22
CA THR A 339 -14.65 -6.76 -32.84
C THR A 339 -13.34 -7.46 -33.24
N GLU A 340 -12.82 -8.37 -32.40
CA GLU A 340 -11.59 -9.11 -32.71
C GLU A 340 -11.80 -10.10 -33.88
N LEU A 341 -13.03 -10.62 -34.06
CA LEU A 341 -13.40 -11.41 -35.24
C LEU A 341 -13.45 -10.54 -36.51
N GLU A 342 -14.13 -9.40 -36.48
CA GLU A 342 -14.18 -8.48 -37.63
C GLU A 342 -12.78 -8.02 -38.07
N ASP A 343 -11.90 -7.71 -37.12
CA ASP A 343 -10.54 -7.27 -37.41
C ASP A 343 -9.66 -8.39 -37.98
N LYS A 344 -9.85 -9.64 -37.54
CA LYS A 344 -9.16 -10.79 -38.15
C LYS A 344 -9.62 -11.01 -39.60
N HIS A 345 -10.92 -10.93 -39.88
CA HIS A 345 -11.43 -11.04 -41.25
C HIS A 345 -10.93 -9.90 -42.16
N LYS A 346 -10.93 -8.66 -41.67
CA LYS A 346 -10.34 -7.50 -42.39
C LYS A 346 -8.85 -7.69 -42.68
N ASN A 347 -8.11 -8.35 -41.78
CA ASN A 347 -6.67 -8.59 -41.94
C ASN A 347 -6.32 -9.81 -42.81
N VAL A 348 -7.16 -10.84 -42.86
CA VAL A 348 -6.99 -11.97 -43.79
C VAL A 348 -7.21 -11.52 -45.23
N ASN A 349 -8.21 -10.67 -45.48
CA ASN A 349 -8.48 -10.10 -46.80
C ASN A 349 -7.36 -9.16 -47.30
N LYS A 350 -6.63 -8.50 -46.40
CA LYS A 350 -5.48 -7.63 -46.77
C LYS A 350 -4.19 -8.40 -47.11
N LYS A 351 -4.06 -9.67 -46.71
CA LYS A 351 -2.81 -10.45 -46.89
C LYS A 351 -2.75 -11.30 -48.16
N GLN A 352 -3.81 -11.39 -48.96
CA GLN A 352 -3.83 -12.22 -50.17
C GLN A 352 -3.55 -11.50 -51.51
N ILE A 353 -3.17 -10.22 -51.50
CA ILE A 353 -2.69 -9.54 -52.72
C ILE A 353 -1.19 -9.80 -52.86
N LYS A 354 -0.82 -11.01 -53.32
CA LYS A 354 0.39 -11.33 -54.11
C LYS A 354 0.49 -12.84 -54.34
N GLY A 355 0.03 -13.29 -55.51
CA GLY A 355 0.57 -14.49 -56.16
C GLY A 355 -0.39 -15.67 -56.35
N ILE A 356 -0.80 -15.84 -57.62
CA ILE A 356 -1.08 -17.11 -58.34
C ILE A 356 -2.41 -17.81 -58.04
N LEU A 357 -3.13 -18.06 -59.14
CA LEU A 357 -4.47 -18.66 -59.27
C LEU A 357 -4.70 -19.88 -58.37
N LYS A 358 -5.68 -19.77 -57.46
CA LYS A 358 -6.48 -20.89 -56.95
C LYS A 358 -7.97 -20.53 -57.00
N LYS A 359 -8.76 -21.56 -57.30
CA LYS A 359 -10.24 -21.66 -57.45
C LYS A 359 -11.07 -20.88 -56.40
N PRO A 360 -12.37 -20.61 -56.65
CA PRO A 360 -13.12 -19.55 -55.98
C PRO A 360 -13.29 -19.83 -54.48
N GLN A 361 -12.48 -19.14 -53.67
CA GLN A 361 -12.48 -19.21 -52.20
C GLN A 361 -13.64 -18.41 -51.57
N GLU A 362 -14.40 -17.69 -52.41
CA GLU A 362 -15.46 -16.78 -52.00
C GLU A 362 -16.71 -17.50 -51.44
N GLU A 363 -17.04 -18.69 -51.97
CA GLU A 363 -18.15 -19.50 -51.45
C GLU A 363 -17.85 -20.13 -50.09
N GLN A 364 -16.60 -20.57 -49.86
CA GLN A 364 -16.19 -21.11 -48.55
C GLN A 364 -16.14 -20.05 -47.46
N SER A 365 -15.82 -18.79 -47.79
CA SER A 365 -15.89 -17.67 -46.84
C SER A 365 -17.33 -17.36 -46.46
N LYS A 366 -18.23 -17.28 -47.46
CA LYS A 366 -19.66 -17.02 -47.22
C LYS A 366 -20.30 -18.11 -46.38
N GLN A 367 -19.96 -19.39 -46.61
CA GLN A 367 -20.47 -20.50 -45.82
C GLN A 367 -20.00 -20.46 -44.36
N LYS A 368 -18.73 -20.06 -44.11
CA LYS A 368 -18.22 -19.88 -42.74
C LYS A 368 -18.88 -18.70 -42.02
N ASP A 369 -19.13 -17.60 -42.71
CA ASP A 369 -19.78 -16.43 -42.12
C ASP A 369 -21.25 -16.74 -41.77
N ILE A 370 -21.94 -17.54 -42.59
CA ILE A 370 -23.30 -18.02 -42.28
C ILE A 370 -23.29 -18.95 -41.06
N MET A 371 -22.37 -19.92 -41.00
CA MET A 371 -22.25 -20.81 -39.84
C MET A 371 -21.89 -20.06 -38.54
N LEU A 372 -21.03 -19.04 -38.64
CA LEU A 372 -20.64 -18.22 -37.49
C LEU A 372 -21.81 -17.37 -36.99
N ASN A 373 -22.56 -16.75 -37.90
CA ASN A 373 -23.73 -15.95 -37.51
C ASN A 373 -24.86 -16.81 -36.93
N GLN A 374 -25.07 -18.01 -37.47
CA GLN A 374 -26.00 -18.98 -36.88
C GLN A 374 -25.57 -19.38 -35.46
N ALA A 375 -24.28 -19.68 -35.26
CA ALA A 375 -23.75 -20.02 -33.95
C ALA A 375 -23.89 -18.87 -32.94
N LYS A 376 -23.74 -17.61 -33.37
CA LYS A 376 -23.98 -16.43 -32.52
C LYS A 376 -25.44 -16.35 -32.08
N GLN A 377 -26.38 -16.57 -33.00
CA GLN A 377 -27.81 -16.56 -32.69
C GLN A 377 -28.18 -17.68 -31.72
N ASP A 378 -27.55 -18.86 -31.81
CA ASP A 378 -27.82 -19.99 -30.92
C ASP A 378 -27.17 -19.83 -29.52
N LEU A 379 -26.00 -19.20 -29.44
CA LEU A 379 -25.26 -19.00 -28.17
C LEU A 379 -25.82 -17.86 -27.32
N GLN A 380 -26.34 -16.80 -27.95
CA GLN A 380 -26.87 -15.63 -27.25
C GLN A 380 -27.97 -15.95 -26.22
N PRO A 381 -29.04 -16.73 -26.54
CA PRO A 381 -30.07 -17.07 -25.56
C PRO A 381 -29.55 -17.98 -24.45
N LYS A 382 -28.63 -18.92 -24.75
CA LYS A 382 -28.03 -19.80 -23.73
C LYS A 382 -27.15 -19.04 -22.74
N MET A 383 -26.40 -18.04 -23.22
CA MET A 383 -25.63 -17.15 -22.35
C MET A 383 -26.54 -16.28 -21.47
N GLN A 384 -27.64 -15.76 -22.03
CA GLN A 384 -28.63 -15.01 -21.25
C GLN A 384 -29.32 -15.89 -20.20
N GLN A 385 -29.62 -17.15 -20.52
CA GLN A 385 -30.16 -18.12 -19.58
C GLN A 385 -29.17 -18.43 -18.45
N LEU A 386 -27.88 -18.58 -18.74
CA LEU A 386 -26.85 -18.79 -17.72
C LEU A 386 -26.75 -17.59 -16.76
N VAL A 387 -26.80 -16.37 -17.30
CA VAL A 387 -26.82 -15.16 -16.48
C VAL A 387 -28.06 -15.14 -15.57
N GLN A 388 -29.25 -15.41 -16.11
CA GLN A 388 -30.49 -15.47 -15.32
C GLN A 388 -30.44 -16.56 -14.22
N MET A 389 -29.88 -17.74 -14.52
CA MET A 389 -29.74 -18.82 -13.53
C MET A 389 -28.77 -18.47 -12.40
N VAL A 390 -27.66 -17.77 -12.70
CA VAL A 390 -26.71 -17.28 -11.70
C VAL A 390 -27.31 -16.14 -10.88
N GLU A 391 -28.12 -15.26 -11.51
CA GLU A 391 -28.81 -14.15 -10.85
C GLU A 391 -29.89 -14.61 -9.86
N GLN A 392 -30.62 -15.69 -10.17
CA GLN A 392 -31.72 -16.17 -9.33
C GLN A 392 -31.29 -16.83 -8.01
N LYS A 393 -29.98 -16.92 -7.72
CA LYS A 393 -29.26 -17.22 -6.45
C LYS A 393 -29.74 -18.31 -5.46
N GLN A 394 -30.96 -18.84 -5.54
CA GLN A 394 -31.54 -19.76 -4.55
C GLN A 394 -32.29 -20.96 -5.14
N ASN A 395 -32.64 -20.98 -6.44
CA ASN A 395 -33.55 -22.02 -6.97
C ASN A 395 -32.93 -23.00 -7.98
N HIS A 396 -31.68 -22.80 -8.39
CA HIS A 396 -31.04 -23.68 -9.38
C HIS A 396 -29.96 -24.52 -8.71
N SER A 397 -30.05 -25.85 -8.87
CA SER A 397 -29.05 -26.78 -8.36
C SER A 397 -27.70 -26.48 -9.03
N GLN A 398 -26.58 -26.68 -8.32
CA GLN A 398 -25.25 -26.53 -8.90
C GLN A 398 -25.08 -27.39 -10.17
N GLU A 399 -25.76 -28.54 -10.21
CA GLU A 399 -25.81 -29.47 -11.34
C GLU A 399 -26.42 -28.83 -12.59
N SER A 400 -27.51 -28.06 -12.46
CA SER A 400 -28.14 -27.37 -13.60
C SER A 400 -27.23 -26.30 -14.23
N ILE A 401 -26.46 -25.58 -13.41
CA ILE A 401 -25.48 -24.58 -13.87
C ILE A 401 -24.32 -25.27 -14.57
N LEU A 402 -23.84 -26.39 -14.04
CA LEU A 402 -22.75 -27.19 -14.63
C LEU A 402 -23.16 -27.79 -15.98
N THR A 403 -24.38 -28.30 -16.10
CA THR A 403 -24.91 -28.82 -17.37
C THR A 403 -24.99 -27.73 -18.43
N LEU A 404 -25.50 -26.54 -18.09
CA LEU A 404 -25.57 -25.42 -19.02
C LEU A 404 -24.17 -24.91 -19.44
N LEU A 405 -23.21 -24.89 -18.50
CA LEU A 405 -21.82 -24.59 -18.80
C LEU A 405 -21.20 -25.62 -19.75
N HIS A 406 -21.48 -26.91 -19.54
CA HIS A 406 -21.00 -27.98 -20.42
C HIS A 406 -21.55 -27.84 -21.84
N ASP A 407 -22.84 -27.51 -21.97
CA ASP A 407 -23.50 -27.25 -23.26
C ASP A 407 -22.88 -26.06 -24.00
N ILE A 408 -22.58 -24.96 -23.29
CA ILE A 408 -21.93 -23.79 -23.88
C ILE A 408 -20.51 -24.15 -24.34
N ILE A 409 -19.75 -24.88 -23.53
CA ILE A 409 -18.39 -25.33 -23.89
C ILE A 409 -18.43 -26.27 -25.10
N GLN A 410 -19.40 -27.18 -25.17
CA GLN A 410 -19.56 -28.10 -26.29
C GLN A 410 -19.91 -27.36 -27.57
N LYS A 411 -20.81 -26.37 -27.51
CA LYS A 411 -21.14 -25.50 -28.65
C LYS A 411 -19.94 -24.66 -29.11
N LEU A 412 -19.12 -24.16 -28.18
CA LEU A 412 -17.88 -23.45 -28.52
C LEU A 412 -16.83 -24.39 -29.15
N LYS A 413 -16.81 -25.68 -28.79
CA LYS A 413 -15.94 -26.68 -29.44
C LYS A 413 -16.37 -26.98 -30.87
N GLU A 414 -17.67 -27.06 -31.12
CA GLU A 414 -18.23 -27.28 -32.47
C GLU A 414 -17.85 -26.15 -33.45
N ILE A 415 -17.66 -24.92 -32.95
CA ILE A 415 -17.25 -23.75 -33.74
C ILE A 415 -15.73 -23.77 -34.06
N GLY A 416 -14.95 -24.64 -33.41
CA GLY A 416 -13.51 -24.79 -33.67
C GLY A 416 -12.63 -23.69 -33.05
N GLU A 417 -13.17 -22.93 -32.10
CA GLU A 417 -12.52 -21.76 -31.51
C GLU A 417 -11.87 -22.08 -30.15
N GLU A 418 -10.84 -22.93 -30.17
CA GLU A 418 -10.14 -23.42 -28.96
C GLU A 418 -9.61 -22.29 -28.04
N GLN A 419 -9.30 -21.14 -28.62
CA GLN A 419 -8.77 -20.00 -27.87
C GLN A 419 -9.84 -19.35 -26.99
N TYR A 420 -11.09 -19.30 -27.45
CA TYR A 420 -12.21 -18.79 -26.64
C TYR A 420 -12.54 -19.72 -25.50
N ILE A 421 -12.47 -21.04 -25.73
CA ILE A 421 -12.65 -22.06 -24.68
C ILE A 421 -11.58 -21.89 -23.59
N LYS A 422 -10.31 -21.67 -23.97
CA LYS A 422 -9.22 -21.42 -23.01
C LYS A 422 -9.46 -20.16 -22.17
N ASN A 423 -9.86 -19.05 -22.81
CA ASN A 423 -10.15 -17.80 -22.11
C ASN A 423 -11.35 -17.93 -21.16
N PHE A 424 -12.43 -18.57 -21.61
CA PHE A 424 -13.63 -18.80 -20.80
C PHE A 424 -13.33 -19.72 -19.61
N LYS A 425 -12.57 -20.80 -19.82
CA LYS A 425 -12.16 -21.72 -18.75
C LYS A 425 -11.29 -21.01 -17.70
N SER A 426 -10.30 -20.24 -18.12
CA SER A 426 -9.43 -19.46 -17.21
C SER A 426 -10.23 -18.44 -16.38
N PHE A 427 -11.22 -17.80 -16.98
CA PHE A 427 -12.10 -16.86 -16.28
C PHE A 427 -12.98 -17.57 -15.22
N LEU A 428 -13.58 -18.71 -15.57
CA LEU A 428 -14.36 -19.51 -14.61
C LEU A 428 -13.52 -20.02 -13.46
N GLU A 429 -12.31 -20.52 -13.72
CA GLU A 429 -11.35 -20.93 -12.69
C GLU A 429 -11.02 -19.78 -11.74
N THR A 430 -10.78 -18.58 -12.28
CA THR A 430 -10.52 -17.38 -11.46
C THR A 430 -11.72 -17.06 -10.55
N LYS A 431 -12.94 -17.08 -11.09
CA LYS A 431 -14.15 -16.77 -10.30
C LYS A 431 -14.52 -17.83 -9.28
N LEU A 432 -14.26 -19.10 -9.58
CA LEU A 432 -14.41 -20.18 -8.61
C LEU A 432 -13.38 -20.06 -7.47
N ASN A 433 -12.13 -19.70 -7.78
CA ASN A 433 -11.10 -19.45 -6.78
C ASN A 433 -11.43 -18.23 -5.90
N ASP A 434 -11.97 -17.15 -6.48
CA ASP A 434 -12.43 -15.97 -5.72
C ASP A 434 -13.52 -16.37 -4.70
N LYS A 435 -14.50 -17.20 -5.12
CA LYS A 435 -15.57 -17.66 -4.24
C LYS A 435 -15.05 -18.56 -3.11
N GLN A 436 -14.13 -19.47 -3.39
CA GLN A 436 -13.47 -20.29 -2.36
C GLN A 436 -12.70 -19.42 -1.36
N SER A 437 -11.99 -18.40 -1.84
CA SER A 437 -11.26 -17.46 -0.96
C SER A 437 -12.20 -16.70 -0.02
N ILE A 438 -13.37 -16.27 -0.51
CA ILE A 438 -14.38 -15.61 0.32
C ILE A 438 -14.95 -16.55 1.39
N ILE A 439 -15.21 -17.82 1.05
CA ILE A 439 -15.72 -18.82 2.00
C ILE A 439 -14.69 -19.07 3.11
N ILE A 440 -13.42 -19.24 2.76
CA ILE A 440 -12.32 -19.45 3.72
C ILE A 440 -12.21 -18.25 4.69
N GLU A 441 -12.30 -17.02 4.19
CA GLU A 441 -12.23 -15.83 5.04
C GLU A 441 -13.45 -15.69 5.95
N GLN A 442 -14.65 -16.06 5.48
CA GLN A 442 -15.85 -16.12 6.32
C GLN A 442 -15.72 -17.15 7.45
N GLU A 443 -15.18 -18.34 7.16
CA GLU A 443 -14.91 -19.36 8.18
C GLU A 443 -13.86 -18.88 9.20
N ARG A 444 -12.82 -18.20 8.73
CA ARG A 444 -11.80 -17.60 9.60
C ARG A 444 -12.39 -16.56 10.55
N ILE A 445 -13.23 -15.64 10.05
CA ILE A 445 -13.90 -14.62 10.88
C ILE A 445 -14.83 -15.29 11.89
N LYS A 446 -15.59 -16.31 11.48
CA LYS A 446 -16.49 -17.06 12.37
C LYS A 446 -15.73 -17.76 13.47
N SER A 447 -14.60 -18.42 13.15
CA SER A 447 -13.72 -19.06 14.12
C SER A 447 -13.13 -18.07 15.13
N GLN A 448 -12.70 -16.87 14.68
CA GLN A 448 -12.22 -15.82 15.59
C GLN A 448 -13.32 -15.32 16.54
N GLN A 449 -14.54 -15.13 16.04
CA GLN A 449 -15.68 -14.72 16.88
C GLN A 449 -16.05 -15.81 17.90
N GLU A 450 -16.00 -17.08 17.51
CA GLU A 450 -16.24 -18.20 18.41
C GLU A 450 -15.17 -18.29 19.49
N GLN A 451 -13.90 -18.17 19.13
CA GLN A 451 -12.79 -18.12 20.10
C GLN A 451 -12.93 -16.95 21.09
N GLN A 452 -13.41 -15.78 20.63
CA GLN A 452 -13.75 -14.66 21.51
C GLN A 452 -14.90 -14.98 22.46
N ARG A 453 -15.96 -15.66 21.99
CA ARG A 453 -17.07 -16.10 22.85
C ARG A 453 -16.60 -17.08 23.91
N THR A 454 -15.84 -18.11 23.53
CA THR A 454 -15.32 -19.10 24.49
C THR A 454 -14.42 -18.46 25.54
N ARG A 455 -13.60 -17.48 25.16
CA ARG A 455 -12.77 -16.73 26.11
C ARG A 455 -13.61 -15.92 27.11
N ILE A 456 -14.70 -15.31 26.64
CA ILE A 456 -15.64 -14.57 27.49
C ILE A 456 -16.40 -15.52 28.44
N GLU A 457 -16.77 -16.71 27.99
CA GLU A 457 -17.42 -17.74 28.82
C GLU A 457 -16.47 -18.30 29.88
N GLN A 458 -15.22 -18.61 29.53
CA GLN A 458 -14.21 -19.07 30.49
C GLN A 458 -13.94 -18.03 31.59
N LEU A 459 -13.88 -16.74 31.23
CA LEU A 459 -13.69 -15.65 32.20
C LEU A 459 -14.90 -15.47 33.14
N GLN A 460 -16.11 -15.82 32.70
CA GLN A 460 -17.29 -15.81 33.57
C GLN A 460 -17.22 -16.88 34.65
N ASN A 461 -16.65 -18.04 34.34
CA ASN A 461 -16.55 -19.15 35.30
C ASN A 461 -15.46 -18.91 36.37
N ILE A 462 -14.41 -18.17 36.05
CA ILE A 462 -13.26 -17.97 36.97
C ILE A 462 -13.48 -16.76 37.89
N ASN A 463 -14.11 -15.68 37.41
CA ASN A 463 -14.33 -14.48 38.22
C ASN A 463 -15.50 -13.62 37.69
N PRO A 464 -16.72 -13.74 38.25
CA PRO A 464 -17.89 -13.02 37.76
C PRO A 464 -17.74 -11.49 37.81
N ILE A 465 -16.93 -10.96 38.74
CA ILE A 465 -16.67 -9.52 38.90
C ILE A 465 -15.77 -9.00 37.76
N GLN A 466 -14.74 -9.77 37.35
CA GLN A 466 -13.91 -9.39 36.20
C GLN A 466 -14.65 -9.55 34.87
N ALA A 467 -15.50 -10.57 34.74
CA ALA A 467 -16.33 -10.75 33.56
C ALA A 467 -17.34 -9.60 33.37
N GLN A 468 -17.89 -9.06 34.46
CA GLN A 468 -18.73 -7.86 34.41
C GLN A 468 -17.95 -6.62 33.95
N ARG A 469 -16.70 -6.47 34.39
CA ARG A 469 -15.81 -5.38 33.95
C ARG A 469 -15.43 -5.49 32.46
N LEU A 470 -15.25 -6.70 31.94
CA LEU A 470 -14.95 -6.93 30.52
C LEU A 470 -16.17 -6.76 29.60
N ARG A 471 -17.38 -7.10 30.07
CA ARG A 471 -18.63 -6.73 29.36
C ARG A 471 -18.85 -5.21 29.38
N ALA A 472 -18.31 -4.52 30.37
CA ALA A 472 -18.36 -3.07 30.52
C ALA A 472 -17.14 -2.35 29.93
N TYR A 473 -16.37 -2.98 29.04
CA TYR A 473 -15.37 -2.25 28.25
C TYR A 473 -16.09 -1.36 27.23
N LYS A 474 -16.50 -0.18 27.69
CA LYS A 474 -17.16 0.83 26.89
C LYS A 474 -16.11 1.35 25.91
N THR A 475 -16.30 1.14 24.60
CA THR A 475 -15.33 1.53 23.55
C THR A 475 -15.63 2.88 22.92
N LYS A 476 -16.80 3.47 23.22
CA LYS A 476 -17.28 4.73 22.66
C LYS A 476 -17.68 5.69 23.77
N HIS A 477 -17.38 6.99 23.64
CA HIS A 477 -17.70 8.03 24.61
C HIS A 477 -19.19 8.40 24.58
N CYS A 478 -19.75 8.79 25.72
CA CYS A 478 -21.15 9.20 25.77
C CYS A 478 -21.29 10.65 25.30
N HIS A 479 -22.00 10.86 24.18
CA HIS A 479 -22.29 12.21 23.69
C HIS A 479 -23.07 13.07 24.69
N ASN A 480 -23.91 12.46 25.52
CA ASN A 480 -24.76 13.19 26.48
C ASN A 480 -24.06 13.48 27.81
N PHE A 481 -22.88 12.90 28.08
CA PHE A 481 -22.17 13.08 29.35
C PHE A 481 -21.76 14.55 29.57
N HIS A 482 -21.33 15.24 28.52
CA HIS A 482 -20.99 16.67 28.56
C HIS A 482 -22.16 17.60 28.21
N SER A 483 -23.39 17.08 28.11
CA SER A 483 -24.56 17.97 27.96
C SER A 483 -24.81 18.72 29.26
N SER A 484 -25.45 19.89 29.21
CA SER A 484 -25.81 20.67 30.41
C SER A 484 -26.71 19.89 31.39
N ILE A 485 -27.44 18.90 30.89
CA ILE A 485 -28.32 18.02 31.66
C ILE A 485 -27.56 16.79 32.19
N GLY A 486 -26.38 16.49 31.65
CA GLY A 486 -25.67 15.25 31.88
C GLY A 486 -26.32 14.05 31.18
N CYS A 487 -25.65 12.89 31.22
CA CYS A 487 -26.21 11.68 30.65
C CYS A 487 -27.31 11.12 31.57
N ALA A 488 -28.56 11.10 31.10
CA ALA A 488 -29.70 10.56 31.84
C ALA A 488 -29.54 9.09 32.29
N ARG A 489 -28.64 8.33 31.65
CA ARG A 489 -28.34 6.93 32.00
C ARG A 489 -27.29 6.78 33.11
N GLY A 490 -26.60 7.85 33.51
CA GLY A 490 -25.57 7.82 34.56
C GLY A 490 -24.55 6.70 34.35
N ASP A 491 -24.19 6.00 35.43
CA ASP A 491 -23.20 4.91 35.39
C ASP A 491 -23.66 3.70 34.55
N ASN A 492 -24.97 3.55 34.37
CA ASN A 492 -25.60 2.52 33.54
C ASN A 492 -25.53 2.83 32.03
N CYS A 493 -24.89 3.92 31.62
CA CYS A 493 -24.69 4.22 30.21
C CYS A 493 -23.72 3.20 29.57
N ASN A 494 -24.05 2.66 28.39
CA ASN A 494 -23.14 1.77 27.63
C ASN A 494 -21.91 2.48 27.04
N PHE A 495 -21.79 3.79 27.25
CA PHE A 495 -20.74 4.64 26.71
C PHE A 495 -19.86 5.24 27.83
N ILE A 496 -18.59 5.53 27.53
CA ILE A 496 -17.59 6.03 28.47
C ILE A 496 -18.01 7.40 29.00
N HIS A 497 -18.00 7.57 30.32
CA HIS A 497 -18.16 8.83 31.05
C HIS A 497 -16.81 9.20 31.66
N ASP A 498 -15.95 9.88 30.90
CA ASP A 498 -14.62 10.27 31.38
C ASP A 498 -14.51 11.80 31.38
N SER A 499 -14.20 12.37 32.54
CA SER A 499 -13.99 13.81 32.74
C SER A 499 -12.68 14.31 32.14
N ARG A 500 -11.74 13.41 31.82
CA ARG A 500 -10.41 13.75 31.31
C ARG A 500 -10.34 13.86 29.79
N TYR A 501 -11.47 13.72 29.09
CA TYR A 501 -11.49 13.74 27.63
C TYR A 501 -11.22 15.17 27.12
N PRO A 502 -10.13 15.41 26.36
CA PRO A 502 -9.79 16.72 25.85
C PRO A 502 -10.78 17.13 24.74
N GLY A 503 -11.26 18.38 24.79
CA GLY A 503 -12.07 18.97 23.71
C GLY A 503 -13.51 19.36 24.09
N ARG A 504 -13.98 19.09 25.31
CA ARG A 504 -15.22 19.69 25.85
C ARG A 504 -14.99 20.19 27.27
N PRO A 505 -15.41 21.43 27.60
CA PRO A 505 -15.31 21.93 28.97
C PRO A 505 -16.07 20.99 29.92
N ALA A 506 -15.47 20.70 31.08
CA ALA A 506 -16.14 19.94 32.13
C ALA A 506 -17.49 20.62 32.43
N PRO A 507 -18.61 19.87 32.50
CA PRO A 507 -19.90 20.47 32.75
C PRO A 507 -19.84 21.29 34.04
N ILE A 508 -20.18 22.58 33.95
CA ILE A 508 -20.32 23.45 35.11
C ILE A 508 -21.56 22.95 35.85
N LEU A 509 -21.34 22.03 36.78
CA LEU A 509 -22.39 21.49 37.63
C LEU A 509 -22.86 22.62 38.55
N GLN A 510 -23.94 23.31 38.17
CA GLN A 510 -24.66 24.24 39.05
C GLN A 510 -25.27 23.53 40.28
N ASN A 511 -25.23 22.19 40.32
CA ASN A 511 -25.62 21.39 41.47
C ASN A 511 -24.40 20.67 42.09
N PRO A 512 -23.94 21.07 43.29
CA PRO A 512 -22.76 20.49 43.96
C PRO A 512 -22.91 19.02 44.40
N ASN A 513 -24.07 18.40 44.17
CA ASN A 513 -24.36 17.03 44.65
C ASN A 513 -23.88 15.90 43.72
N PHE A 514 -23.34 16.19 42.53
CA PHE A 514 -22.91 15.13 41.59
C PHE A 514 -21.46 14.66 41.77
N LEU A 515 -20.56 15.50 42.29
CA LEU A 515 -19.13 15.16 42.38
C LEU A 515 -18.76 14.24 43.55
N ASN A 516 -19.63 14.10 44.56
CA ASN A 516 -19.33 13.30 45.75
C ASN A 516 -19.56 11.78 45.59
N LYS A 517 -20.08 11.30 44.45
CA LYS A 517 -20.29 9.85 44.23
C LYS A 517 -19.27 9.18 43.30
N THR A 518 -18.56 9.94 42.46
CA THR A 518 -17.77 9.35 41.36
C THR A 518 -16.26 9.29 41.59
N LEU A 519 -15.72 9.90 42.65
CA LEU A 519 -14.28 9.88 42.92
C LEU A 519 -13.85 9.07 44.14
N TYR A 520 -14.78 8.72 45.03
CA TYR A 520 -14.52 7.82 46.15
C TYR A 520 -15.77 6.98 46.40
N PRO A 521 -15.72 5.63 46.29
CA PRO A 521 -16.78 4.81 46.83
C PRO A 521 -16.79 5.04 48.35
N GLN A 522 -17.76 5.81 48.84
CA GLN A 522 -18.07 5.88 50.26
C GLN A 522 -18.54 4.48 50.67
N SER A 523 -17.63 3.70 51.24
CA SER A 523 -17.99 2.53 52.03
C SER A 523 -18.78 3.04 53.22
N HIS A 524 -20.10 2.84 53.19
CA HIS A 524 -21.00 3.05 54.32
C HIS A 524 -20.68 1.98 55.37
N MET A 525 -19.53 2.11 56.03
CA MET A 525 -19.20 1.40 57.26
C MET A 525 -19.62 2.32 58.40
N GLN A 526 -20.60 1.89 59.18
CA GLN A 526 -20.88 2.52 60.47
C GLN A 526 -19.61 2.41 61.32
N SER A 527 -18.94 3.54 61.57
CA SER A 527 -17.81 3.62 62.48
C SER A 527 -18.30 3.40 63.90
N ILE A 528 -18.22 2.15 64.37
CA ILE A 528 -18.30 1.83 65.79
C ILE A 528 -17.02 2.38 66.41
N ILE A 529 -17.11 3.57 67.01
CA ILE A 529 -16.04 4.16 67.81
C ILE A 529 -15.95 3.34 69.11
N PRO A 530 -14.80 2.72 69.42
CA PRO A 530 -14.62 1.99 70.67
C PRO A 530 -14.84 2.94 71.88
N PRO A 531 -15.54 2.50 72.95
CA PRO A 531 -15.88 3.34 74.10
C PRO A 531 -14.68 4.02 74.78
N LEU A 532 -13.47 3.47 74.62
CA LEU A 532 -12.24 4.00 75.21
C LEU A 532 -11.72 5.30 74.56
N LEU A 533 -12.21 5.70 73.38
CA LEU A 533 -11.79 6.94 72.71
C LEU A 533 -12.72 8.13 72.95
N GLN A 534 -13.83 7.97 73.67
CA GLN A 534 -14.73 9.07 74.03
C GLN A 534 -14.28 9.88 75.26
N GLN A 535 -13.24 9.45 75.98
CA GLN A 535 -12.80 10.11 77.22
C GLN A 535 -11.61 11.06 77.05
N LEU A 536 -11.09 11.26 75.84
CA LEU A 536 -9.96 12.16 75.63
C LEU A 536 -10.44 13.60 75.34
N ASN A 537 -10.02 14.49 76.23
CA ASN A 537 -10.38 15.91 76.27
C ASN A 537 -9.93 16.63 74.97
N PRO A 538 -10.81 17.34 74.24
CA PRO A 538 -10.50 17.94 72.94
C PRO A 538 -9.40 19.02 72.97
N THR A 539 -9.00 19.49 74.16
CA THR A 539 -7.94 20.48 74.35
C THR A 539 -6.54 19.96 73.97
N PHE A 540 -6.32 18.64 73.92
CA PHE A 540 -5.01 18.07 73.56
C PHE A 540 -4.75 18.04 72.05
N LEU A 541 -5.78 18.16 71.21
CA LEU A 541 -5.64 18.09 69.74
C LEU A 541 -5.40 19.46 69.08
N LEU A 542 -5.69 20.57 69.77
CA LEU A 542 -5.48 21.93 69.25
C LEU A 542 -4.06 22.49 69.49
N GLY A 543 -3.23 21.81 70.30
CA GLY A 543 -1.87 22.25 70.62
C GLY A 543 -0.79 21.96 69.56
N ARG A 544 -1.09 21.14 68.55
CA ARG A 544 -0.09 20.71 67.54
C ARG A 544 -0.19 21.37 66.16
N LEU A 545 -1.17 22.25 65.94
CA LEU A 545 -1.39 22.89 64.63
C LEU A 545 -0.60 24.19 64.40
N LYS A 546 0.11 24.74 65.39
CA LYS A 546 0.88 25.99 65.22
C LYS A 546 2.32 25.84 64.73
N LYS A 547 2.74 24.65 64.27
CA LYS A 547 4.15 24.39 63.90
C LYS A 547 4.41 24.16 62.40
N TYR A 548 3.41 24.40 61.54
CA TYR A 548 3.54 24.18 60.09
C TYR A 548 3.23 25.41 59.21
N ASP A 549 2.98 26.58 59.79
CA ASP A 549 2.76 27.83 59.02
C ASP A 549 4.05 28.66 58.81
N SER A 550 5.24 28.05 58.86
CA SER A 550 6.50 28.77 58.57
C SER A 550 7.57 27.90 57.88
N LEU A 551 7.18 27.15 56.85
CA LEU A 551 8.10 26.58 55.86
C LEU A 551 7.56 26.80 54.45
#